data_AF-A0A2I0HG03-F1
#
_entry.id   AF-A0A2I0HG03-F1
#
_cell.length_a   1.000
_cell.length_b   1.000
_cell.length_c   1.000
_cell.angle_alpha   90.00
_cell.angle_beta   90.00
_cell.angle_gamma   90.00
#
_symmetry.space_group_name_H-M   'P 1'
#
loop_
_entity.id
_entity.type
_entity.pdbx_description
1 polymer ?
#
loop_
_entity_poly.entity_id
_entity_poly.type
_entity_poly.pdbx_seq_one_letter_code
_entity_poly.pdbx_strand_id
1 'polypeptide(L)' 'MLGKLPHQSLRKLAKTYGPIMSIHLGTVPAIVASSREAADLFLKTHDRAFAGRPKTLAIEHVFYSGKGIAFTDYGPYWQN' A
#
# COMPACT_ATOMS: atom_id res chain seq x y z
N MET A 1 -8.85 7.32 -14.84
CA MET A 1 -8.06 7.89 -13.73
C MET A 1 -6.72 7.18 -13.48
N LEU A 2 -6.56 5.86 -13.64
CA LEU A 2 -5.23 5.20 -13.54
C LEU A 2 -4.76 4.47 -14.81
N GLY A 3 -5.62 4.31 -15.82
CA GLY A 3 -5.24 3.74 -17.13
C GLY A 3 -4.79 2.27 -17.05
N LYS A 4 -4.26 1.74 -18.17
CA LYS A 4 -3.75 0.35 -18.25
C LYS A 4 -2.50 0.11 -17.39
N LEU A 5 -1.73 1.17 -17.12
CA LEU A 5 -0.49 1.11 -16.34
C LEU A 5 -0.60 2.05 -15.13
N PRO A 6 -1.28 1.63 -14.05
CA PRO A 6 -1.53 2.47 -12.87
C PRO A 6 -0.27 3.12 -12.29
N HIS A 7 0.84 2.39 -12.22
CA HIS A 7 2.11 2.89 -11.69
C HIS A 7 2.66 4.09 -12.49
N GLN A 8 2.45 4.13 -13.81
CA GLN A 8 2.87 5.28 -14.63
C GLN A 8 1.98 6.49 -14.40
N SER A 9 0.67 6.27 -14.27
CA SER A 9 -0.30 7.33 -13.95
C SER A 9 -0.01 7.93 -12.57
N LEU A 10 0.26 7.10 -11.56
CA LEU A 10 0.66 7.55 -10.23
C LEU A 10 1.96 8.36 -10.25
N ARG A 11 2.98 7.90 -11.01
CA ARG A 11 4.21 8.68 -11.21
C ARG A 11 3.93 10.04 -11.86
N LYS A 12 3.02 10.11 -12.83
CA LYS A 12 2.64 11.37 -13.48
C LYS A 12 1.95 12.32 -12.49
N LEU A 13 1.03 11.81 -11.67
CA LEU A 13 0.35 12.58 -10.63
C LEU A 13 1.35 13.10 -9.58
N ALA A 14 2.32 12.28 -9.16
CA ALA A 14 3.35 12.70 -8.21
C ALA A 14 4.21 13.87 -8.71
N LYS A 15 4.40 14.01 -10.03
CA LYS A 15 5.07 15.19 -10.61
C LYS A 15 4.26 16.48 -10.46
N THR A 16 2.93 16.38 -10.31
CA THR A 16 2.03 17.53 -10.18
C THR A 16 1.71 17.85 -8.72
N TYR A 17 1.47 16.83 -7.90
CA TYR A 17 0.99 16.98 -6.52
C TYR A 17 2.06 16.74 -5.44
N GLY A 18 3.24 16.27 -5.84
CA GLY A 18 4.34 15.93 -4.94
C GLY A 18 4.48 14.43 -4.69
N PRO A 19 5.61 14.01 -4.08
CA PRO A 19 5.97 12.60 -3.92
C PRO A 19 5.15 11.85 -2.86
N ILE A 20 4.43 12.57 -1.99
CA ILE A 20 3.46 12.02 -1.04
C ILE A 20 2.13 12.71 -1.33
N MET A 21 1.13 11.95 -1.75
CA MET A 21 -0.19 12.47 -2.12
C MET A 21 -1.31 11.55 -1.64
N SER A 22 -2.48 12.14 -1.38
CA SER A 22 -3.70 11.41 -1.03
C SER A 22 -4.59 11.27 -2.26
N ILE A 23 -5.14 10.07 -2.47
CA ILE A 23 -6.09 9.77 -3.53
C ILE A 23 -7.24 8.90 -2.99
N HIS A 24 -8.31 8.78 -3.77
CA HIS A 24 -9.34 7.78 -3.54
C HIS A 24 -9.24 6.67 -4.60
N LEU A 25 -9.03 5.43 -4.16
CA LEU A 25 -9.14 4.23 -4.98
C LEU A 25 -10.57 3.71 -4.90
N GLY A 26 -11.43 4.24 -5.78
CA GLY A 26 -12.88 4.06 -5.61
C GLY A 26 -13.33 4.81 -4.36
N THR A 27 -13.86 4.10 -3.37
CA THR A 27 -14.28 4.65 -2.07
C THR A 27 -13.20 4.55 -0.99
N VAL A 28 -12.05 3.93 -1.28
CA VAL A 28 -10.98 3.69 -0.30
C VAL A 28 -9.97 4.84 -0.36
N PRO A 29 -9.79 5.63 0.72
CA PRO A 29 -8.73 6.61 0.78
C PRO A 29 -7.36 5.93 0.83
N ALA A 30 -6.40 6.43 0.07
CA ALA A 30 -5.05 5.87 -0.02
C ALA A 30 -3.99 6.96 -0.09
N ILE A 31 -2.85 6.70 0.53
CA ILE A 31 -1.63 7.52 0.41
C ILE A 31 -0.70 6.85 -0.60
N VAL A 32 -0.13 7.65 -1.49
CA VAL A 32 0.83 7.20 -2.50
C VAL A 32 2.19 7.82 -2.19
N ALA A 33 3.20 6.97 -1.99
CA ALA A 33 4.60 7.35 -1.87
C ALA A 33 5.33 7.06 -3.20
N SER A 34 5.79 8.10 -3.89
CA SER A 34 6.33 8.06 -5.26
C SER A 34 7.75 8.62 -5.39
N SER A 35 8.56 8.50 -4.33
CA SER A 35 10.01 8.72 -4.38
C SER A 35 10.73 7.72 -3.47
N ARG A 36 12.07 7.64 -3.60
CA ARG A 36 12.90 6.81 -2.73
C ARG A 36 12.80 7.27 -1.28
N GLU A 37 12.90 8.58 -1.06
CA GLU A 37 12.89 9.22 0.26
C GLU A 37 11.54 8.99 0.94
N ALA A 38 10.44 9.14 0.20
CA ALA A 38 9.11 8.81 0.69
C ALA A 38 9.03 7.31 1.03
N ALA A 39 9.45 6.41 0.14
CA ALA A 39 9.43 4.98 0.43
C ALA A 39 10.25 4.61 1.67
N ASP A 40 11.44 5.19 1.85
CA ASP A 40 12.29 4.95 3.03
C ASP A 40 11.58 5.41 4.33
N LEU A 41 10.85 6.52 4.32
CA LEU A 41 10.08 6.97 5.48
C LEU A 41 9.01 5.96 5.89
N PHE A 42 8.22 5.45 4.94
CA PHE A 42 7.11 4.54 5.24
C PHE A 42 7.55 3.09 5.49
N LEU A 43 8.54 2.61 4.74
CA LEU A 43 8.92 1.19 4.71
C LEU A 43 10.16 0.86 5.55
N LYS A 44 10.87 1.87 6.08
CA LYS A 44 12.02 1.67 6.98
C LYS A 44 11.89 2.50 8.24
N THR A 45 11.83 3.82 8.14
CA THR A 45 11.84 4.70 9.32
C THR A 45 10.62 4.49 10.21
N HIS A 46 9.46 4.26 9.59
CA HIS A 46 8.19 4.02 10.28
C HIS A 46 7.56 2.68 9.87
N ASP A 47 8.39 1.69 9.50
CA ASP A 47 7.96 0.39 8.98
C ASP A 47 6.86 -0.27 9.83
N ARG A 48 7.01 -0.29 11.16
CA ARG A 48 6.04 -0.89 12.09
C ARG A 48 4.69 -0.20 12.07
N ALA A 49 4.64 1.12 11.85
CA ALA A 49 3.39 1.87 11.78
C ALA A 49 2.61 1.57 10.48
N PHE A 50 3.32 1.18 9.42
CA PHE A 50 2.77 0.90 8.09
C PHE A 50 2.80 -0.59 7.71
N ALA A 51 3.14 -1.47 8.66
CA ALA A 51 3.26 -2.91 8.42
C ALA A 51 1.93 -3.67 8.29
N GLY A 52 0.79 -2.99 8.46
CA GLY A 52 -0.54 -3.60 8.31
C GLY A 52 -0.81 -4.10 6.88
N ARG A 53 -1.85 -4.93 6.73
CA ARG A 53 -2.30 -5.42 5.42
C ARG A 53 -3.79 -5.09 5.22
N PRO A 54 -4.19 -4.66 4.01
CA PRO A 54 -5.60 -4.39 3.74
C PRO A 54 -6.41 -5.69 3.79
N LYS A 55 -7.57 -5.67 4.46
CA LYS A 55 -8.51 -6.79 4.47
C LYS A 55 -9.55 -6.57 3.39
N THR A 56 -9.36 -7.22 2.25
CA THR A 56 -10.32 -7.17 1.14
C THR A 56 -10.98 -8.53 0.96
N LEU A 57 -12.19 -8.56 0.39
CA LEU A 57 -12.88 -9.81 0.06
C LEU A 57 -12.04 -10.69 -0.88
N ALA A 58 -11.29 -10.08 -1.81
CA ALA A 58 -10.36 -10.81 -2.66
C ALA A 58 -9.29 -11.54 -1.83
N ILE A 59 -8.74 -10.90 -0.80
CA ILE A 59 -7.78 -11.55 0.09
C ILE A 59 -8.41 -12.67 0.91
N GLU A 60 -9.62 -12.46 1.39
CA GLU A 60 -10.35 -13.46 2.16
C GLU A 60 -10.63 -14.73 1.36
N HIS A 61 -11.11 -14.58 0.12
CA HIS A 61 -11.51 -15.69 -0.72
C HIS A 61 -10.36 -16.37 -1.47
N VAL A 62 -9.30 -15.62 -1.83
CA VAL A 62 -8.21 -16.13 -2.68
C VAL A 62 -6.99 -16.56 -1.87
N PHE A 63 -6.70 -15.92 -0.74
CA PHE A 63 -5.44 -16.10 0.00
C PHE A 63 -5.62 -16.78 1.36
N TYR A 64 -6.32 -17.92 1.41
CA TYR A 64 -6.53 -18.70 2.64
C TYR A 64 -7.02 -17.84 3.82
N SER A 65 -8.03 -17.00 3.57
CA SER A 65 -8.53 -16.04 4.55
C SER A 65 -7.46 -15.04 5.05
N GLY A 66 -6.49 -14.72 4.20
CA GLY A 66 -5.38 -13.81 4.50
C GLY A 66 -4.29 -14.38 5.41
N LYS A 67 -4.28 -15.69 5.71
CA LYS A 67 -3.35 -16.30 6.69
C LYS A 67 -1.94 -16.58 6.15
N GLY A 68 -1.67 -16.31 4.88
CA GLY A 68 -0.33 -16.45 4.31
C GLY A 68 0.59 -15.26 4.66
N ILE A 69 1.91 -15.51 4.73
CA ILE A 69 2.92 -14.51 5.13
C ILE A 69 2.85 -13.16 4.38
N ALA A 70 2.35 -13.16 3.14
CA ALA A 70 2.20 -11.95 2.33
C ALA A 70 1.04 -11.04 2.78
N PHE A 71 -0.08 -11.61 3.25
CA PHE A 71 -1.34 -10.90 3.52
C PHE A 71 -1.79 -10.93 4.99
N THR A 72 -1.09 -11.68 5.85
CA THR A 72 -1.28 -11.63 7.30
C THR A 72 -0.89 -10.25 7.84
N ASP A 73 -1.73 -9.67 8.71
CA ASP A 73 -1.39 -8.46 9.45
C ASP A 73 -0.15 -8.64 10.33
N TYR A 74 0.63 -7.57 10.48
CA TYR A 74 1.75 -7.56 11.40
C TYR A 74 1.29 -7.87 12.83
N GLY A 75 1.90 -8.87 13.45
CA GLY A 75 1.60 -9.32 14.80
C GLY A 75 2.40 -10.58 15.15
N PRO A 76 2.21 -11.15 16.36
CA PRO A 76 2.96 -12.30 16.82
C PRO A 76 2.92 -13.50 15.86
N TYR A 77 1.76 -13.75 15.22
CA TYR A 77 1.62 -14.82 14.24
C TYR A 77 2.46 -14.61 12.97
N TRP A 78 2.69 -13.35 12.56
CA TRP A 78 3.51 -13.04 11.39
C TRP A 78 5.02 -13.07 11.68
N GLN A 79 5.42 -12.88 12.94
CA GLN A 79 6.84 -12.78 13.35
C GLN A 79 7.49 -14.12 13.69
N ASN A 80 6.70 -15.17 13.90
CA ASN A 80 7.14 -16.51 14.28
C ASN A 80 7.11 -17.46 13.08
#